data_AF-A0A1I4MZD7-F1
#
_entry.id   AF-A0A1I4MZD7-F1
#
_cell.length_a   1.000
_cell.length_b   1.000
_cell.length_c   1.000
_cell.angle_alpha   90.00
_cell.angle_beta   90.00
_cell.angle_gamma   90.00
#
_symmetry.space_group_name_H-M   'P 1'
#
loop_
_entity.id
_entity.type
_entity.pdbx_description
1 polymer ?
#
loop_
_entity_poly.entity_id
_entity_poly.type
_entity_poly.pdbx_seq_one_letter_code
_entity_poly.pdbx_strand_id
1 'polypeptide(L)'
;MKGSADAQYQLGSLYLTGRGTLQDFQEAAKWFSSAAEQNHAPAQYQLGLLYHKGLGVDLDNEKSYMWLNLAAAAGIEQAAAARDKVMHSLSTKQLVQAQKASRDWLASQHKRYSK
;
A
#
# COMPACT_ATOMS: atom_id res chain seq x y z
N MET A 1 -18.79 10.33 -3.58
CA MET A 1 -18.50 10.31 -2.13
C MET A 1 -17.29 9.41 -1.92
N LYS A 2 -16.19 9.91 -1.34
CA LYS A 2 -15.13 9.01 -0.86
C LYS A 2 -15.67 8.33 0.41
N GLY A 3 -15.75 7.00 0.40
CA GLY A 3 -16.08 6.25 1.61
C GLY A 3 -14.98 6.42 2.66
N SER A 4 -15.31 6.24 3.95
CA SER A 4 -14.32 6.29 5.03
C SER A 4 -13.16 5.32 4.75
N ALA A 5 -11.93 5.80 4.86
CA ALA A 5 -10.74 4.98 4.64
C ALA A 5 -10.65 3.80 5.63
N ASP A 6 -11.13 4.00 6.87
CA ASP A 6 -11.24 2.92 7.85
C ASP A 6 -12.23 1.85 7.38
N ALA A 7 -13.41 2.26 6.89
CA ALA A 7 -14.41 1.31 6.40
C ALA A 7 -13.91 0.52 5.18
N GLN A 8 -13.21 1.19 4.27
CA GLN A 8 -12.55 0.55 3.13
C GLN A 8 -11.47 -0.43 3.58
N TYR A 9 -10.63 -0.05 4.55
CA TYR A 9 -9.63 -0.94 5.13
C TYR A 9 -10.26 -2.17 5.79
N GLN A 10 -11.32 -1.99 6.58
CA GLN A 10 -12.03 -3.10 7.21
C GLN A 10 -12.60 -4.05 6.15
N LEU A 11 -13.24 -3.52 5.11
CA LEU A 11 -13.77 -4.36 4.03
C LEU A 11 -12.66 -5.12 3.28
N GLY A 12 -11.54 -4.46 3.00
CA GLY A 12 -10.36 -5.13 2.44
C GLY A 12 -9.84 -6.24 3.35
N SER A 13 -9.86 -6.05 4.68
CA SER A 13 -9.46 -7.06 5.65
C SER A 13 -10.41 -8.27 5.69
N LEU A 14 -11.71 -8.05 5.53
CA LEU A 14 -12.69 -9.14 5.43
C LEU A 14 -12.42 -10.01 4.19
N TYR A 15 -12.18 -9.39 3.03
CA TYR A 15 -11.80 -10.12 1.81
C TYR A 15 -10.42 -10.78 1.91
N LEU A 16 -9.45 -10.14 2.56
CA LEU A 16 -8.12 -10.71 2.78
C LEU A 16 -8.18 -11.99 3.62
N THR A 17 -9.05 -12.03 4.63
CA THR A 17 -9.13 -13.14 5.59
C THR A 17 -10.22 -14.16 5.25
N GLY A 18 -11.16 -13.82 4.37
CA GLY A 18 -12.38 -14.61 4.16
C GLY A 18 -13.31 -14.62 5.38
N ARG A 19 -13.27 -13.59 6.23
CA ARG A 19 -14.15 -13.52 7.40
C ARG A 19 -15.51 -12.95 7.00
N GLY A 20 -16.56 -13.77 7.10
CA GLY A 20 -17.92 -13.35 6.72
C GLY A 20 -18.11 -13.16 5.20
N THR A 21 -17.12 -13.55 4.39
CA THR A 21 -17.12 -13.55 2.93
C THR A 21 -16.15 -14.64 2.44
N LEU A 22 -16.12 -14.93 1.14
CA LEU A 22 -15.05 -15.74 0.57
C LEU A 22 -13.74 -14.93 0.51
N GLN A 23 -12.61 -15.59 0.76
CA GLN A 23 -11.31 -14.95 0.62
C GLN A 23 -11.10 -14.54 -0.84
N ASP A 24 -10.77 -13.26 -1.05
CA ASP A 24 -10.53 -12.70 -2.37
C ASP A 24 -9.44 -11.63 -2.26
N PHE A 25 -8.23 -11.97 -2.71
CA PHE A 25 -7.11 -11.04 -2.68
C PHE A 25 -7.26 -9.89 -3.67
N GLN A 26 -7.99 -10.09 -4.76
CA GLN A 26 -8.19 -9.05 -5.78
C GLN A 26 -9.14 -7.98 -5.24
N GLU A 27 -10.24 -8.38 -4.58
CA GLU A 27 -11.11 -7.44 -3.88
C GLU A 27 -10.39 -6.77 -2.71
N ALA A 28 -9.61 -7.52 -1.91
CA ALA A 28 -8.80 -6.94 -0.84
C ALA A 28 -7.87 -5.83 -1.36
N ALA A 29 -7.17 -6.07 -2.48
CA ALA A 29 -6.28 -5.10 -3.11
C ALA A 29 -7.03 -3.84 -3.56
N LYS A 30 -8.22 -3.96 -4.16
CA LYS A 30 -9.05 -2.81 -4.57
C LYS A 30 -9.43 -1.93 -3.39
N TRP A 31 -9.88 -2.54 -2.30
CA TRP A 31 -10.29 -1.81 -1.10
C TRP A 31 -9.10 -1.18 -0.36
N PHE A 32 -7.97 -1.90 -0.25
CA PHE A 32 -6.76 -1.33 0.31
C PHE A 32 -6.19 -0.21 -0.55
N SER A 33 -6.23 -0.30 -1.89
CA SER A 33 -5.86 0.81 -2.78
C SER A 33 -6.69 2.05 -2.49
N SER A 34 -8.02 1.90 -2.43
CA SER A 34 -8.92 3.02 -2.14
C SER A 34 -8.62 3.70 -0.79
N ALA A 35 -8.33 2.93 0.25
CA ALA A 35 -7.95 3.47 1.56
C ALA A 35 -6.53 4.06 1.58
N ALA A 36 -5.58 3.40 0.92
CA ALA A 36 -4.19 3.85 0.79
C ALA A 36 -4.08 5.19 0.06
N GLU A 37 -4.92 5.41 -0.95
CA GLU A 37 -5.05 6.68 -1.68
C GLU A 37 -5.54 7.84 -0.80
N GLN A 38 -6.16 7.53 0.35
CA GLN A 38 -6.59 8.47 1.38
C GLN A 38 -5.57 8.60 2.52
N ASN A 39 -4.34 8.11 2.32
CA ASN A 39 -3.24 8.10 3.29
C ASN A 39 -3.50 7.21 4.53
N HIS A 40 -4.36 6.20 4.41
CA HIS A 40 -4.57 5.24 5.49
C HIS A 40 -3.38 4.28 5.61
N ALA A 41 -2.49 4.53 6.57
CA ALA A 41 -1.21 3.83 6.70
C ALA A 41 -1.32 2.30 6.84
N PRO A 42 -2.27 1.73 7.61
CA PRO A 42 -2.46 0.27 7.63
C PRO A 42 -2.86 -0.31 6.28
N ALA A 43 -3.61 0.44 5.45
CA ALA A 43 -4.00 -0.01 4.12
C ALA A 43 -2.81 0.04 3.14
N GLN A 44 -1.97 1.08 3.23
CA GLN A 44 -0.71 1.16 2.49
C GLN A 44 0.19 -0.03 2.82
N TYR A 45 0.30 -0.39 4.10
CA TYR A 45 1.06 -1.57 4.52
C TYR A 45 0.53 -2.86 3.87
N GLN A 46 -0.77 -3.14 4.00
CA GLN A 46 -1.37 -4.36 3.44
C GLN A 46 -1.26 -4.41 1.92
N LEU A 47 -1.50 -3.30 1.23
CA LEU A 47 -1.36 -3.21 -0.22
C LEU A 47 0.08 -3.48 -0.67
N GLY A 48 1.07 -2.94 0.06
CA GLY A 48 2.48 -3.21 -0.18
C GLY A 48 2.82 -4.71 -0.07
N LEU A 49 2.27 -5.39 0.94
CA LEU A 49 2.44 -6.83 1.09
C LEU A 49 1.78 -7.64 -0.04
N LEU A 50 0.60 -7.22 -0.53
CA LEU A 50 -0.07 -7.87 -1.65
C LEU A 50 0.76 -7.78 -2.94
N TYR A 51 1.30 -6.60 -3.24
CA TYR A 51 2.21 -6.41 -4.37
C TYR A 51 3.51 -7.21 -4.24
N HIS A 52 4.09 -7.30 -3.03
CA HIS A 52 5.30 -8.09 -2.83
C HIS A 52 5.07 -9.58 -3.09
N LYS A 53 3.89 -10.09 -2.72
CA LYS A 53 3.53 -11.51 -2.83
C LYS A 53 2.84 -11.87 -4.15
N GLY A 54 2.43 -10.88 -4.95
CA GLY A 54 1.61 -11.10 -6.15
C GLY A 54 0.24 -11.69 -5.83
N LEU A 55 -0.39 -11.27 -4.72
CA LEU A 55 -1.68 -11.80 -4.28
C LEU A 55 -2.80 -10.86 -4.70
N GLY A 56 -3.64 -11.31 -5.65
CA GLY A 56 -4.76 -10.52 -6.18
C GLY A 56 -4.34 -9.33 -7.05
N VAL A 57 -3.05 -9.10 -7.19
CA VAL A 57 -2.38 -8.13 -8.07
C VAL A 57 -1.12 -8.79 -8.62
N ASP A 58 -0.63 -8.31 -9.76
CA ASP A 58 0.67 -8.74 -10.26
C ASP A 58 1.79 -8.38 -9.27
N LEU A 59 2.78 -9.26 -9.16
CA LEU A 59 3.95 -9.00 -8.34
C LEU A 59 4.67 -7.76 -8.85
N ASP A 60 4.81 -6.75 -7.99
CA ASP A 60 5.42 -5.48 -8.32
C ASP A 60 6.20 -4.95 -7.09
N ASN A 61 7.50 -5.24 -7.05
CA ASN A 61 8.35 -4.83 -5.94
C ASN A 61 8.56 -3.30 -5.88
N GLU A 62 8.39 -2.57 -6.98
CA GLU A 62 8.51 -1.10 -6.99
C GLU A 62 7.30 -0.46 -6.30
N LYS A 63 6.09 -0.92 -6.63
CA LYS A 63 4.86 -0.49 -5.94
C LYS A 63 4.84 -0.95 -4.49
N SER A 64 5.27 -2.19 -4.22
CA SER A 64 5.42 -2.70 -2.86
C SER A 64 6.32 -1.79 -2.03
N TYR A 65 7.53 -1.50 -2.51
CA TYR A 65 8.47 -0.62 -1.82
C TYR A 65 7.85 0.77 -1.59
N MET A 66 7.21 1.34 -2.60
CA MET A 66 6.57 2.65 -2.50
C MET A 66 5.53 2.69 -1.37
N TRP A 67 4.59 1.75 -1.36
CA TRP A 67 3.52 1.72 -0.35
C TRP A 67 4.05 1.41 1.05
N LEU A 68 5.01 0.49 1.19
CA LEU A 68 5.62 0.18 2.48
C LEU A 68 6.45 1.36 3.00
N ASN A 69 7.11 2.11 2.11
CA ASN A 69 7.86 3.30 2.50
C ASN A 69 6.94 4.42 3.00
N LEU A 70 5.78 4.61 2.38
CA LEU A 70 4.74 5.54 2.86
C LEU A 70 4.18 5.11 4.22
N ALA A 71 3.85 3.82 4.37
CA ALA A 71 3.33 3.29 5.63
C ALA A 71 4.36 3.42 6.77
N ALA A 72 5.64 3.17 6.50
CA ALA A 72 6.72 3.34 7.47
C ALA A 72 6.88 4.81 7.88
N ALA A 73 6.83 5.74 6.92
CA ALA A 73 6.88 7.18 7.20
C ALA A 73 5.68 7.67 8.03
N ALA A 74 4.55 6.98 7.94
CA ALA A 74 3.35 7.24 8.74
C ALA A 74 3.30 6.48 10.08
N GLY A 75 4.38 5.78 10.47
CA GLY A 75 4.53 5.15 11.79
C GLY A 75 4.19 3.66 11.86
N ILE A 76 3.95 2.96 10.75
CA ILE A 76 3.80 1.50 10.75
C ILE A 76 5.19 0.86 10.88
N GLU A 77 5.56 0.47 12.10
CA GLU A 77 6.88 -0.10 12.42
C GLU A 77 7.21 -1.33 11.55
N GLN A 78 6.24 -2.21 11.33
CA GLN A 78 6.43 -3.42 10.53
C GLN A 78 6.70 -3.11 9.04
N ALA A 79 6.30 -1.92 8.57
CA ALA A 79 6.45 -1.54 7.17
C ALA A 79 7.91 -1.25 6.82
N ALA A 80 8.72 -0.71 7.75
CA ALA A 80 10.14 -0.46 7.51
C ALA A 80 10.88 -1.77 7.23
N ALA A 81 10.69 -2.78 8.09
CA ALA A 81 11.29 -4.09 7.90
C ALA A 81 10.81 -4.79 6.62
N ALA A 82 9.51 -4.67 6.28
CA ALA A 82 8.99 -5.23 5.04
C ALA A 82 9.55 -4.52 3.80
N ARG A 83 9.66 -3.18 3.83
CA ARG A 83 10.25 -2.37 2.77
C ARG A 83 11.71 -2.77 2.55
N ASP A 84 12.47 -2.96 3.62
CA ASP A 84 13.88 -3.32 3.53
C ASP A 84 14.06 -4.72 2.96
N LYS A 85 13.16 -5.67 3.24
CA LYS A 85 13.14 -6.97 2.54
C LYS A 85 12.92 -6.80 1.04
N VAL A 86 11.92 -6.00 0.64
CA VAL A 86 11.60 -5.74 -0.77
C VAL A 86 12.75 -5.03 -1.49
N MET A 87 13.49 -4.16 -0.79
CA MET A 87 14.66 -3.45 -1.33
C MET A 87 15.71 -4.42 -1.90
N HIS A 88 15.94 -5.56 -1.24
CA HIS A 88 16.91 -6.57 -1.71
C HIS A 88 16.47 -7.25 -3.02
N SER A 89 15.20 -7.16 -3.40
CA SER A 89 14.65 -7.68 -4.66
C SER A 89 14.65 -6.64 -5.79
N LEU A 90 15.15 -5.42 -5.55
CA LEU A 90 15.15 -4.33 -6.53
C LEU A 90 16.58 -4.05 -7.02
N SER A 91 16.71 -3.74 -8.31
CA SER A 91 17.92 -3.09 -8.82
C SER A 91 18.01 -1.64 -8.33
N THR A 92 19.21 -1.05 -8.34
CA THR A 92 19.42 0.36 -7.97
C THR A 92 18.48 1.31 -8.74
N LYS A 93 18.28 1.06 -10.05
CA LYS A 93 17.40 1.88 -10.88
C LYS A 93 15.96 1.82 -10.38
N GLN A 94 15.46 0.62 -10.12
CA GLN A 94 14.09 0.41 -9.64
C GLN A 94 13.89 0.96 -8.22
N LEU A 95 14.90 0.82 -7.35
CA LEU A 95 14.88 1.41 -6.02
C LEU A 95 14.75 2.94 -6.08
N VAL A 96 15.55 3.59 -6.93
CA VAL A 96 15.49 5.05 -7.12
C VAL A 96 14.13 5.47 -7.67
N GLN A 97 13.55 4.70 -8.60
CA GLN A 97 12.22 4.93 -9.14
C GLN A 97 11.14 4.81 -8.05
N ALA A 98 11.17 3.75 -7.23
CA ALA A 98 10.21 3.54 -6.15
C ALA A 98 10.33 4.60 -5.03
N GLN A 99 11.55 5.02 -4.68
CA GLN A 99 11.78 6.14 -3.77
C GLN A 99 11.23 7.45 -4.32
N LYS A 100 11.46 7.72 -5.61
CA LYS A 100 10.90 8.90 -6.27
C LYS A 100 9.37 8.86 -6.25
N ALA A 101 8.77 7.73 -6.60
CA ALA A 101 7.31 7.56 -6.58
C ALA A 101 6.73 7.82 -5.18
N SER A 102 7.41 7.38 -4.11
CA SER A 102 6.99 7.67 -2.73
C SER A 102 6.99 9.17 -2.42
N ARG A 103 8.05 9.89 -2.84
CA ARG A 103 8.16 11.35 -2.63
C ARG A 103 7.12 12.11 -3.44
N ASP A 104 6.95 11.73 -4.71
CA ASP A 104 5.99 12.35 -5.62
C ASP A 104 4.56 12.14 -5.10
N TRP A 105 4.27 10.96 -4.54
CA TRP A 105 3.01 10.69 -3.84
C TRP A 105 2.76 11.69 -2.71
N LEU A 106 3.68 11.81 -1.75
CA LEU A 106 3.55 12.76 -0.63
C LEU A 106 3.38 14.21 -1.11
N ALA A 107 4.17 14.63 -2.09
CA ALA A 107 4.09 15.97 -2.67
C ALA A 107 2.74 16.24 -3.36
N SER A 108 2.16 15.23 -4.02
CA SER A 108 0.84 15.34 -4.67
C SER A 108 -0.29 15.52 -3.66
N GLN A 109 -0.17 14.92 -2.46
CA GLN A 109 -1.16 15.05 -1.39
C GLN A 109 -1.17 16.46 -0.80
N HIS A 110 0.01 17.06 -0.57
CA HIS A 110 0.10 18.44 -0.08
C HIS A 110 -0.62 19.45 -0.98
N LYS A 111 -0.52 19.28 -2.30
CA LYS A 111 -1.24 20.14 -3.27
C LYS A 111 -2.75 19.91 -3.30
N ARG A 112 -3.21 18.74 -2.86
CA ARG A 112 -4.63 18.33 -2.89
C ARG A 112 -5.41 18.87 -1.69
N TYR A 113 -4.73 19.24 -0.60
CA TYR A 113 -5.31 19.79 0.63
C TYR A 113 -4.96 21.28 0.87
N SER A 114 -4.31 21.94 -0.10
CA SER A 114 -3.97 23.37 -0.05
C SER A 114 -4.96 24.26 -0.81
N LYS A 115 -6.21 23.83 -1.00
CA LYS A 115 -7.33 24.58 -1.58
C LYS A 115 -8.55 24.42 -0.70
#